data_AF-A0A183EWJ3-F1
#
_entry.id   AF-A0A183EWJ3-F1
#
_cell.length_a   1.000
_cell.length_b   1.000
_cell.length_c   1.000
_cell.angle_alpha   90.00
_cell.angle_beta   90.00
_cell.angle_gamma   90.00
#
_symmetry.space_group_name_H-M   'P 1'
#
loop_
_entity.id
_entity.type
_entity.pdbx_description
1 polymer ?
#
loop_
_entity_poly.entity_id
_entity_poly.type
_entity_poly.pdbx_seq_one_letter_code
_entity_poly.pdbx_strand_id
1 'polypeptide(L)'
;MSIVEEADAFGEKRINMAHLCIVGSHATNGVAALHSDLLKKTVFKDFYEFFPERFQNKTNGITPRRWLLLSNPSLADVICEKIGEDWITDLDKLQELKKFANDIGFLDAIHRVKQENKLRLAQFLNDEYQVEINPSSIFDIHVCFILIYWWRLYFC
;
A
#
# COMPACT_ATOMS: atom_id res chain seq x y z
N MET A 1 -27.60 -16.36 -3.46
CA MET A 1 -26.37 -17.14 -3.72
C MET A 1 -26.36 -17.94 -5.04
N SER A 2 -27.10 -17.53 -6.09
CA SER A 2 -27.01 -18.24 -7.38
C SER A 2 -25.72 -17.87 -8.11
N ILE A 3 -25.09 -18.83 -8.78
CA ILE A 3 -23.96 -18.58 -9.70
C ILE A 3 -24.48 -17.92 -10.99
N VAL A 4 -25.71 -18.25 -11.39
CA VAL A 4 -26.38 -17.67 -12.55
C VAL A 4 -27.26 -16.52 -12.08
N GLU A 5 -27.00 -15.32 -12.58
CA GLU A 5 -27.85 -14.15 -12.42
C GLU A 5 -28.88 -14.13 -13.55
N GLU A 6 -30.16 -14.11 -13.16
CA GLU A 6 -31.27 -14.00 -14.12
C GLU A 6 -31.28 -12.63 -14.78
N ALA A 7 -31.83 -12.56 -16.00
CA ALA A 7 -31.86 -11.32 -16.77
C ALA A 7 -32.58 -10.21 -15.99
N ASP A 8 -31.86 -9.11 -15.79
CA ASP A 8 -32.35 -7.91 -15.11
C ASP A 8 -32.69 -6.81 -16.15
N ALA A 9 -32.72 -5.55 -15.71
CA ALA A 9 -33.02 -4.40 -16.57
C ALA A 9 -32.08 -4.25 -17.80
N PHE A 10 -30.96 -4.99 -17.84
CA PHE A 10 -29.99 -4.97 -18.94
C PHE A 10 -30.09 -6.20 -19.87
N GLY A 11 -31.07 -7.09 -19.65
CA GLY A 11 -31.61 -8.00 -20.68
C GLY A 11 -30.89 -9.33 -20.91
N GLU A 12 -29.77 -9.61 -20.24
CA GLU A 12 -28.99 -10.84 -20.46
C GLU A 12 -28.73 -11.62 -19.17
N LYS A 13 -28.75 -12.95 -19.25
CA LYS A 13 -28.32 -13.82 -18.15
C LYS A 13 -26.81 -13.72 -17.98
N ARG A 14 -26.34 -13.67 -16.73
CA ARG A 14 -24.91 -13.49 -16.41
C ARG A 14 -24.41 -14.56 -15.45
N ILE A 15 -23.11 -14.80 -15.48
CA ILE A 15 -22.44 -15.67 -14.51
C ILE A 15 -21.73 -14.78 -13.50
N ASN A 16 -22.09 -14.92 -12.23
CA ASN A 16 -21.40 -14.24 -11.14
C ASN A 16 -20.10 -14.98 -10.82
N MET A 17 -18.99 -14.47 -11.35
CA MET A 17 -17.67 -15.05 -11.16
C MET A 17 -17.23 -15.06 -9.69
N ALA A 18 -17.66 -14.09 -8.88
CA ALA A 18 -17.33 -14.08 -7.46
C ALA A 18 -17.99 -15.23 -6.71
N HIS A 19 -19.28 -15.50 -6.95
CA HIS A 19 -19.98 -16.64 -6.39
C HIS A 19 -19.35 -17.96 -6.85
N LEU A 20 -19.00 -18.08 -8.14
CA LEU A 20 -18.32 -19.25 -8.67
C LEU A 20 -16.97 -19.49 -7.98
N CYS A 21 -16.16 -18.44 -7.82
CA CYS A 21 -14.86 -18.52 -7.14
C CYS A 21 -15.00 -18.95 -5.68
N ILE A 22 -16.00 -18.44 -4.94
CA ILE A 22 -16.22 -18.81 -3.54
C ILE A 22 -16.63 -20.28 -3.41
N VAL A 23 -17.53 -20.75 -4.27
CA VAL A 23 -17.98 -22.15 -4.27
C VAL A 23 -16.83 -23.09 -4.65
N GLY A 24 -16.02 -22.71 -5.65
CA GLY A 24 -14.90 -23.52 -6.16
C GLY A 24 -13.60 -23.44 -5.34
N SER A 25 -13.50 -22.55 -4.35
CA SER A 25 -12.28 -22.35 -3.56
C SER A 25 -12.42 -22.86 -2.13
N HIS A 26 -11.31 -23.34 -1.57
CA HIS A 26 -11.23 -23.75 -0.16
C HIS A 26 -10.99 -22.56 0.78
N ALA A 27 -10.52 -21.42 0.26
CA ALA A 27 -10.28 -20.21 1.02
C ALA A 27 -10.62 -18.97 0.18
N THR A 28 -11.11 -17.92 0.83
CA THR A 28 -11.38 -16.60 0.26
C THR A 28 -10.89 -15.55 1.25
N ASN A 29 -10.06 -14.61 0.79
CA ASN A 29 -9.45 -13.62 1.66
C ASN A 29 -9.71 -12.20 1.20
N GLY A 30 -9.97 -11.31 2.16
CA GLY A 30 -9.80 -9.87 1.93
C GLY A 30 -8.34 -9.45 2.07
N VAL A 31 -8.06 -8.23 1.60
CA VAL A 31 -6.72 -7.63 1.55
C VAL A 31 -6.43 -6.62 2.67
N ALA A 32 -7.41 -6.39 3.53
CA ALA A 32 -7.32 -5.56 4.73
C ALA A 32 -8.37 -6.03 5.76
N ALA A 33 -8.14 -5.78 7.05
CA ALA A 33 -9.05 -6.24 8.11
C ALA A 33 -10.48 -5.71 7.92
N LEU A 34 -10.62 -4.37 7.80
CA LEU A 34 -11.91 -3.73 7.57
C LEU A 34 -12.58 -4.22 6.28
N HIS A 35 -11.80 -4.40 5.22
CA HIS A 35 -12.31 -4.92 3.94
C HIS A 35 -12.84 -6.35 4.09
N SER A 36 -12.10 -7.22 4.78
CA SER A 36 -12.53 -8.59 5.06
C SER A 36 -13.80 -8.64 5.91
N ASP A 37 -13.94 -7.75 6.89
CA ASP A 37 -15.14 -7.65 7.73
C ASP A 37 -16.36 -7.17 6.92
N LEU A 38 -16.16 -6.22 6.00
CA LEU A 38 -17.22 -5.78 5.09
C LEU A 38 -17.67 -6.94 4.18
N LEU A 39 -16.73 -7.69 3.60
CA LEU A 39 -17.07 -8.85 2.77
C LEU A 39 -17.94 -9.87 3.52
N LYS A 40 -17.62 -10.15 4.79
CA LYS A 40 -18.39 -11.07 5.65
C LYS A 40 -19.76 -10.53 6.05
N LYS A 41 -19.90 -9.21 6.21
CA LYS A 41 -21.14 -8.58 6.71
C LYS A 41 -22.11 -8.16 5.62
N THR A 42 -21.61 -7.86 4.42
CA THR A 42 -22.42 -7.29 3.33
C THR A 42 -22.41 -8.19 2.10
N VAL A 43 -21.32 -8.15 1.32
CA VAL A 43 -21.28 -8.70 -0.05
C VAL A 43 -21.44 -10.23 -0.07
N PHE A 44 -20.78 -10.93 0.84
CA PHE A 44 -20.76 -12.40 0.88
C PHE A 44 -21.31 -12.94 2.21
N LYS A 45 -22.23 -12.20 2.83
CA LYS A 45 -22.84 -12.58 4.11
C LYS A 45 -23.41 -14.00 4.06
N ASP A 46 -24.22 -14.30 3.05
CA ASP A 46 -24.84 -15.62 2.91
C ASP A 46 -23.76 -16.72 2.81
N PHE A 47 -22.75 -16.53 1.95
CA PHE A 47 -21.66 -17.51 1.82
C PHE A 47 -20.83 -17.68 3.10
N TYR A 48 -20.67 -16.62 3.88
CA TYR A 48 -20.01 -16.67 5.18
C TYR A 48 -20.83 -17.45 6.22
N GLU A 49 -22.16 -17.34 6.19
CA GLU A 49 -23.04 -18.13 7.07
C GLU A 49 -22.98 -19.64 6.74
N PHE A 50 -22.78 -20.00 5.47
CA PHE A 50 -22.63 -21.41 5.04
C PHE A 50 -21.22 -21.98 5.25
N PHE A 51 -20.18 -21.19 4.97
CA PHE A 51 -18.78 -21.63 5.01
C PHE A 51 -17.88 -20.65 5.79
N PRO A 52 -18.13 -20.44 7.09
CA PRO A 52 -17.42 -19.43 7.87
C PRO A 52 -15.90 -19.66 7.91
N GLU A 53 -15.47 -20.92 7.91
CA GLU A 53 -14.06 -21.32 7.98
C GLU A 53 -13.24 -20.93 6.74
N ARG A 54 -13.89 -20.66 5.61
CA ARG A 54 -13.22 -20.31 4.35
C ARG A 54 -12.81 -18.84 4.28
N PHE A 55 -13.39 -17.96 5.11
CA PHE A 55 -13.17 -16.52 5.02
C PHE A 55 -12.02 -16.04 5.91
N GLN A 56 -10.91 -15.68 5.26
CA GLN A 56 -9.67 -15.24 5.92
C GLN A 56 -9.37 -13.76 5.65
N ASN A 57 -8.37 -13.22 6.34
CA ASN A 57 -7.81 -11.91 6.03
C ASN A 57 -6.31 -12.06 5.78
N LYS A 58 -5.81 -11.47 4.71
CA LYS A 58 -4.39 -11.36 4.39
C LYS A 58 -4.10 -9.92 4.02
N THR A 59 -3.65 -9.14 5.00
CA THR A 59 -3.34 -7.72 4.78
C THR A 59 -2.20 -7.57 3.79
N ASN A 60 -2.36 -6.70 2.80
CA ASN A 60 -1.32 -6.43 1.81
C ASN A 60 -0.03 -5.92 2.46
N GLY A 61 1.10 -6.36 1.93
CA GLY A 61 2.43 -5.89 2.31
C GLY A 61 3.24 -5.51 1.07
N ILE A 62 4.27 -4.68 1.27
CA ILE A 62 5.24 -4.33 0.24
C ILE A 62 6.60 -4.91 0.61
N THR A 63 7.40 -5.28 -0.41
CA THR A 63 8.75 -5.82 -0.17
C THR A 63 9.74 -4.71 0.21
N PRO A 64 10.39 -4.77 1.38
CA PRO A 64 11.30 -3.71 1.84
C PRO A 64 12.57 -3.62 0.98
N ARG A 65 12.95 -4.71 0.29
CA ARG A 65 14.13 -4.75 -0.58
C ARG A 65 14.00 -3.77 -1.75
N ARG A 66 12.81 -3.68 -2.36
CA ARG A 66 12.56 -2.74 -3.47
C ARG A 66 12.18 -1.35 -2.98
N TRP A 67 11.33 -1.29 -1.95
CA TRP A 67 10.70 -0.05 -1.52
C TRP A 67 11.48 0.75 -0.48
N LEU A 68 12.58 0.19 0.05
CA LEU A 68 13.47 0.90 0.97
C LEU A 68 14.94 0.72 0.55
N LEU A 69 15.44 -0.52 0.48
CA LEU A 69 16.87 -0.77 0.21
C LEU A 69 17.32 -0.27 -1.17
N LEU A 70 16.57 -0.61 -2.23
CA LEU A 70 16.90 -0.21 -3.59
C LEU A 70 16.46 1.22 -3.92
N SER A 71 15.28 1.63 -3.49
CA SER A 71 14.72 2.95 -3.81
C SER A 71 15.36 4.09 -3.03
N ASN A 72 15.89 3.81 -1.83
CA ASN A 72 16.44 4.82 -0.94
C ASN A 72 17.67 4.29 -0.18
N PRO A 73 18.78 4.03 -0.90
CA PRO A 73 20.00 3.47 -0.30
C PRO A 73 20.55 4.37 0.81
N SER A 74 20.54 5.69 0.63
CA SER A 74 21.01 6.63 1.65
C SER A 74 20.24 6.51 2.97
N LEU A 75 18.94 6.21 2.93
CA LEU A 75 18.16 5.99 4.16
C LEU A 75 18.43 4.59 4.73
N ALA A 76 18.58 3.59 3.87
CA ALA A 76 18.92 2.24 4.27
C ALA A 76 20.25 2.21 5.04
N ASP A 77 21.27 2.94 4.56
CA ASP A 77 22.58 3.04 5.21
C ASP A 77 22.47 3.64 6.62
N VAL A 78 21.74 4.75 6.78
CA VAL A 78 21.50 5.40 8.09
C VAL A 78 20.76 4.46 9.06
N ILE A 79 19.86 3.62 8.55
CA ILE A 79 19.19 2.60 9.37
C ILE A 79 20.18 1.49 9.74
N CYS A 80 20.96 0.99 8.78
CA CYS A 80 21.96 -0.05 8.99
C CYS A 80 23.02 0.35 10.02
N GLU A 81 23.46 1.61 10.03
CA GLU A 81 24.40 2.14 11.02
C GLU A 81 23.87 2.04 12.47
N LYS A 82 22.56 2.13 12.67
CA LYS A 82 21.95 2.14 14.02
C LYS A 82 21.49 0.76 14.49
N ILE A 83 20.95 -0.06 13.59
CA ILE A 83 20.32 -1.35 13.97
C ILE A 83 20.86 -2.57 13.21
N GLY A 84 21.88 -2.40 12.36
CA GLY A 84 22.46 -3.46 11.53
C GLY A 84 21.65 -3.76 10.28
N GLU A 85 22.01 -4.80 9.52
CA GLU A 85 21.39 -5.14 8.23
C GLU A 85 20.21 -6.12 8.33
N ASP A 86 19.97 -6.69 9.51
CA ASP A 86 18.98 -7.75 9.68
C ASP A 86 17.55 -7.33 9.30
N TRP A 87 17.23 -6.03 9.41
CA TRP A 87 15.92 -5.48 9.08
C TRP A 87 15.53 -5.69 7.61
N ILE A 88 16.51 -5.91 6.72
CA ILE A 88 16.27 -6.20 5.31
C ILE A 88 15.47 -7.48 5.15
N THR A 89 15.71 -8.47 6.03
CA THR A 89 15.02 -9.77 6.03
C THR A 89 13.84 -9.79 6.99
N ASP A 90 13.96 -9.11 8.13
CA ASP A 90 13.00 -9.06 9.21
C ASP A 90 12.59 -7.61 9.53
N LEU A 91 11.50 -7.15 8.90
CA LEU A 91 11.09 -5.74 8.97
C LEU A 91 10.63 -5.31 10.37
N ASP A 92 10.28 -6.24 11.25
CA ASP A 92 9.84 -5.93 12.61
C ASP A 92 10.94 -5.28 13.45
N LYS A 93 12.22 -5.53 13.10
CA LYS A 93 13.38 -4.88 13.72
C LYS A 93 13.39 -3.35 13.56
N LEU A 94 12.68 -2.79 12.57
CA LEU A 94 12.54 -1.33 12.45
C LEU A 94 11.86 -0.70 13.68
N GLN A 95 11.13 -1.46 14.50
CA GLN A 95 10.58 -0.95 15.75
C GLN A 95 11.65 -0.47 16.74
N GLU A 96 12.88 -1.00 16.64
CA GLU A 96 13.99 -0.57 17.49
C GLU A 96 14.41 0.88 17.24
N LEU A 97 14.12 1.42 16.05
CA LEU A 97 14.37 2.83 15.72
C LEU A 97 13.60 3.79 16.63
N LYS A 98 12.51 3.35 17.27
CA LYS A 98 11.76 4.14 18.26
C LYS A 98 12.64 4.59 19.43
N LYS A 99 13.68 3.82 19.77
CA LYS A 99 14.66 4.19 20.82
C LYS A 99 15.46 5.44 20.46
N PHE A 100 15.64 5.71 19.16
CA PHE A 100 16.41 6.84 18.63
C PHE A 100 15.52 8.02 18.20
N ALA A 101 14.23 8.01 18.53
CA ALA A 101 13.29 9.05 18.11
C ALA A 101 13.65 10.47 18.62
N ASN A 102 14.41 10.57 19.71
CA ASN A 102 14.90 11.83 20.29
C ASN A 102 16.42 12.03 20.10
N ASP A 103 17.09 11.16 19.35
CA ASP A 103 18.51 11.31 19.03
C ASP A 103 18.66 12.37 17.93
N ILE A 104 19.18 13.54 18.31
CA ILE A 104 19.34 14.69 17.40
C ILE A 104 20.21 14.31 16.19
N GLY A 105 21.28 13.53 16.41
CA GLY A 105 22.16 13.13 15.31
C GLY A 105 21.47 12.19 14.31
N PHE A 106 20.58 11.33 14.80
CA PHE A 106 19.79 10.45 13.93
C PHE A 106 18.72 11.23 13.16
N LEU A 107 18.02 12.16 13.81
CA LEU A 107 17.05 13.03 13.16
C LEU A 107 17.70 13.89 12.06
N ASP A 108 18.86 14.49 12.35
CA ASP A 108 19.61 15.28 11.38
C ASP A 108 20.06 14.45 10.17
N ALA A 109 20.49 13.21 10.39
CA ALA A 109 20.84 12.29 9.31
C ALA A 109 19.62 11.98 8.41
N ILE A 110 18.46 11.67 9.01
CA ILE A 110 17.22 11.45 8.26
C ILE A 110 16.81 12.70 7.47
N HIS A 111 16.88 13.88 8.10
CA HIS A 111 16.57 15.15 7.44
C HIS A 111 17.48 15.40 6.24
N ARG A 112 18.79 15.16 6.38
CA ARG A 112 19.76 15.27 5.29
C ARG A 112 19.41 14.33 4.14
N VAL A 113 19.13 13.06 4.42
CA VAL A 113 18.74 12.08 3.40
C VAL A 113 17.46 12.50 2.69
N LYS A 114 16.45 12.98 3.42
CA LYS A 114 15.21 13.48 2.82
C LYS A 114 15.48 14.67 1.90
N GLN A 115 16.33 15.60 2.31
CA GLN A 115 16.67 16.77 1.50
C GLN A 115 17.45 16.40 0.24
N GLU A 116 18.40 15.46 0.34
CA GLU A 116 19.13 14.95 -0.81
C GLU A 116 18.18 14.28 -1.83
N ASN A 117 17.23 13.47 -1.37
CA ASN A 117 16.24 12.85 -2.23
C ASN A 117 15.32 13.87 -2.91
N LYS A 118 14.97 14.98 -2.24
CA LYS A 118 14.20 16.08 -2.83
C LYS A 118 14.99 16.81 -3.91
N LEU A 119 16.28 17.05 -3.68
CA LEU A 119 17.18 17.65 -4.67
C LEU A 119 17.30 16.77 -5.92
N ARG A 120 17.48 15.45 -5.75
CA ARG A 120 17.50 14.49 -6.87
C ARG A 120 16.21 14.52 -7.68
N LEU A 121 15.05 14.60 -7.01
CA LEU A 121 13.77 14.71 -7.71
C LEU A 121 13.61 16.04 -8.44
N ALA A 122 14.05 17.15 -7.84
CA ALA A 122 14.00 18.47 -8.48
C ALA A 122 14.89 18.53 -9.72
N GLN A 123 16.09 17.93 -9.68
CA GLN A 123 16.98 17.81 -10.83
C GLN A 123 16.33 16.96 -11.94
N PHE A 124 15.80 15.78 -11.60
CA PHE A 124 15.12 14.92 -12.55
C PHE A 124 13.94 15.62 -13.25
N LEU A 125 13.13 16.39 -12.52
CA LEU A 125 11.99 17.12 -13.10
C LEU A 125 12.44 18.26 -14.04
N ASN A 126 13.55 18.91 -13.70
CA ASN A 126 14.12 19.95 -14.56
C ASN A 126 14.72 19.34 -15.84
N ASP A 127 15.44 18.23 -15.73
CA ASP A 127 16.10 17.60 -16.87
C ASP A 127 15.09 16.99 -17.86
N GLU A 128 14.06 16.30 -17.37
CA GLU A 128 13.08 15.59 -18.22
C GLU A 128 11.92 16.49 -18.67
N TYR A 129 11.45 17.40 -17.81
CA TYR A 129 10.23 18.17 -18.05
C TYR A 129 10.45 19.69 -18.08
N GLN A 130 11.69 20.18 -17.85
CA GLN A 130 12.02 21.61 -17.77
C GLN A 130 11.19 22.36 -16.72
N VAL A 131 10.81 21.66 -15.64
CA VAL A 131 10.07 22.22 -14.51
C VAL A 131 11.02 22.46 -13.34
N GLU A 132 11.25 23.74 -13.03
CA GLU A 132 11.99 24.13 -11.83
C GLU A 132 11.09 24.11 -10.60
N ILE A 133 11.48 23.36 -9.57
CA ILE A 133 10.77 23.30 -8.29
C ILE A 133 11.69 23.67 -7.14
N ASN A 134 11.16 24.33 -6.11
CA ASN A 134 11.92 24.69 -4.90
C ASN A 134 12.11 23.46 -3.99
N PRO A 135 13.32 22.92 -3.79
CA PRO A 135 13.56 21.75 -2.95
C PRO A 135 13.38 22.02 -1.45
N SER A 136 13.23 23.27 -1.03
CA SER A 136 12.99 23.65 0.37
C SER A 136 11.51 23.65 0.75
N SER A 137 10.60 23.59 -0.23
CA SER A 137 9.15 23.52 0.04
C SER A 137 8.71 22.14 0.52
N ILE A 138 7.47 22.02 1.02
CA ILE A 138 6.86 20.71 1.31
C ILE A 138 6.51 20.03 -0.02
N PHE A 139 6.90 18.76 -0.16
CA PHE A 139 6.56 17.94 -1.34
C PHE A 139 5.30 17.14 -1.02
N ASP A 140 4.15 17.66 -1.43
CA ASP A 140 2.87 16.96 -1.35
C ASP A 140 2.64 16.15 -2.64
N ILE A 141 2.55 14.83 -2.51
CA ILE A 141 2.58 13.90 -3.64
C ILE A 141 1.39 12.94 -3.55
N HIS A 142 0.45 13.07 -4.49
CA HIS A 142 -0.66 12.15 -4.64
C HIS A 142 -0.54 11.39 -5.98
N VAL A 143 0.09 10.21 -5.93
CA VAL A 143 0.28 9.33 -7.09
C VAL A 143 -0.55 8.06 -6.92
N CYS A 144 -1.64 7.99 -7.67
CA CYS A 144 -2.52 6.83 -7.81
C CYS A 144 -3.24 6.89 -9.17
N PHE A 145 -3.94 5.82 -9.55
CA PHE A 145 -4.79 5.82 -10.75
C PHE A 145 -5.84 6.94 -10.69
N ILE A 146 -6.14 7.55 -11.83
CA ILE A 146 -7.15 8.61 -11.92
C ILE A 146 -8.53 7.96 -11.97
N LEU A 147 -9.22 7.95 -10.83
CA LEU A 147 -10.63 7.51 -10.73
C LEU A 147 -11.38 8.44 -9.76
N ILE A 148 -12.69 8.59 -9.97
CA ILE A 148 -13.54 9.52 -9.21
C ILE A 148 -13.45 9.28 -7.69
N TYR A 149 -13.42 8.02 -7.28
CA TYR A 149 -13.40 7.63 -5.87
C TYR A 149 -12.03 7.81 -5.19
N TRP A 150 -10.98 8.18 -5.93
CA TRP A 150 -9.70 8.63 -5.35
C TRP A 150 -9.63 10.14 -5.12
N TRP A 151 -10.70 10.89 -5.45
CA TRP A 151 -10.90 12.30 -5.06
C TRP A 151 -9.76 13.25 -5.47
N ARG A 152 -8.96 12.91 -6.49
CA ARG A 152 -7.87 13.78 -6.98
C ARG A 152 -8.36 15.19 -7.38
N LEU A 153 -9.62 15.31 -7.83
CA LEU A 153 -10.25 16.59 -8.16
C LEU A 153 -10.43 17.53 -6.95
N TYR A 154 -10.45 17.01 -5.72
CA TYR A 154 -10.56 17.81 -4.50
C TYR A 154 -9.21 18.31 -3.97
N PHE A 155 -8.11 17.81 -4.54
CA PHE A 155 -6.74 18.22 -4.19
C PHE A 155 -6.14 19.21 -5.22
N CYS A 156 -6.88 19.54 -6.28
CA CYS A 156 -6.52 20.58 -7.24
C CYS A 156 -7.01 21.96 -6.78
#